data_AF-A0A964AQ81-F1
#
_entry.id   AF-A0A964AQ81-F1
#
_cell.length_a   1.000
_cell.length_b   1.000
_cell.length_c   1.000
_cell.angle_alpha   90.00
_cell.angle_beta   90.00
_cell.angle_gamma   90.00
#
_symmetry.space_group_name_H-M   'P 1'
#
loop_
_entity.id
_entity.type
_entity.pdbx_description
1 polymer ?
#
loop_
_entity_poly.entity_id
_entity_poly.type
_entity_poly.pdbx_seq_one_letter_code
_entity_poly.pdbx_strand_id
1 'polypeptide(L)'
;MRSPRIARAAFLLLAVCAVAWAATDEEYERGAGLTPALTATPPTLTADADIQGQTYTINPALGIEGCTVDFAFQKAMTGTSPYPAAPGRTVNGVYVKIHSSFSPVCERVCESVTALQVLRNTTTNADGERVTDQPTSRGRRARSGSDDPTAASQGWRVDSGGTDPRYGTGDAVTGSMDPGSETGSAQAPLIVRDAPGHWNTARSAGKDFYTCAVCENPPAQAQVLGCVHWGYFIDASGHAAFDPKPPTTHATAPQQVQDALTRFEGISGNTSYNIPF
;
A
#
# COMPACT_ATOMS: atom_id res chain seq x y z
N MET A 1 -24.86 -42.45 -52.89
CA MET A 1 -23.91 -42.32 -51.76
C MET A 1 -24.20 -41.01 -51.05
N ARG A 2 -24.69 -41.08 -49.80
CA ARG A 2 -25.19 -39.93 -49.03
C ARG A 2 -24.06 -39.30 -48.23
N SER A 3 -23.89 -37.98 -48.36
CA SER A 3 -22.89 -37.18 -47.63
C SER A 3 -23.39 -36.86 -46.21
N PRO A 4 -22.60 -37.08 -45.14
CA PRO A 4 -23.04 -36.78 -43.78
C PRO A 4 -22.87 -35.29 -43.46
N ARG A 5 -23.95 -34.66 -42.99
CA ARG A 5 -23.97 -33.31 -42.44
C ARG A 5 -23.36 -33.34 -41.03
N ILE A 6 -22.20 -32.70 -40.86
CA ILE A 6 -21.57 -32.49 -39.56
C ILE A 6 -22.28 -31.29 -38.88
N ALA A 7 -23.05 -31.58 -37.84
CA ALA A 7 -23.66 -30.56 -36.98
C ALA A 7 -22.57 -29.90 -36.13
N ARG A 8 -22.35 -28.59 -36.32
CA ARG A 8 -21.50 -27.78 -35.45
C ARG A 8 -22.28 -27.46 -34.18
N ALA A 9 -21.93 -28.10 -33.07
CA ALA A 9 -22.38 -27.71 -31.74
C ALA A 9 -21.69 -26.40 -31.34
N ALA A 10 -22.46 -25.33 -31.17
CA ALA A 10 -21.98 -24.09 -30.59
C ALA A 10 -21.88 -24.27 -29.06
N PHE A 11 -20.65 -24.42 -28.57
CA PHE A 11 -20.38 -24.33 -27.13
C PHE A 11 -20.45 -22.87 -26.72
N LEU A 12 -21.55 -22.48 -26.07
CA LEU A 12 -21.67 -21.21 -25.36
C LEU A 12 -20.82 -21.32 -24.09
N LEU A 13 -19.60 -20.78 -24.10
CA LEU A 13 -18.84 -20.56 -22.87
C LEU A 13 -19.53 -19.44 -22.09
N LEU A 14 -20.29 -19.80 -21.07
CA LEU A 14 -20.63 -18.88 -19.98
C LEU A 14 -19.33 -18.60 -19.21
N ALA A 15 -18.68 -17.50 -19.55
CA ALA A 15 -17.65 -16.92 -18.70
C ALA A 15 -18.33 -16.47 -17.41
N VAL A 16 -18.21 -17.28 -16.36
CA VAL A 16 -18.52 -16.84 -15.00
C VAL A 16 -17.44 -15.82 -14.65
N CYS A 17 -17.74 -14.53 -14.82
CA CYS A 17 -16.97 -13.46 -14.18
C CYS A 17 -17.11 -13.68 -12.68
N ALA A 18 -16.09 -14.29 -12.07
CA ALA A 18 -15.94 -14.27 -10.63
C ALA A 18 -15.75 -12.79 -10.24
N VAL A 19 -16.83 -12.16 -9.77
CA VAL A 19 -16.74 -10.85 -9.12
C VAL A 19 -16.00 -11.11 -7.81
N ALA A 20 -14.72 -10.76 -7.76
CA ALA A 20 -14.00 -10.69 -6.50
C ALA A 20 -14.77 -9.71 -5.61
N TRP A 21 -15.30 -10.19 -4.48
CA TRP A 21 -15.95 -9.33 -3.51
C TRP A 21 -14.88 -8.48 -2.83
N ALA A 22 -14.93 -7.17 -3.05
CA ALA A 22 -14.17 -6.21 -2.26
C ALA A 22 -14.68 -6.19 -0.81
N ALA A 23 -13.79 -6.30 0.17
CA ALA A 23 -14.17 -6.14 1.57
C ALA A 23 -14.66 -4.71 1.81
N THR A 24 -15.80 -4.57 2.49
CA THR A 24 -16.28 -3.27 2.96
C THR A 24 -15.30 -2.66 3.99
N ASP A 25 -15.35 -1.35 4.18
CA ASP A 25 -14.52 -0.69 5.20
C ASP A 25 -14.77 -1.26 6.60
N GLU A 26 -16.04 -1.54 6.92
CA GLU A 26 -16.42 -2.14 8.21
C GLU A 26 -15.83 -3.54 8.37
N GLU A 27 -15.84 -4.37 7.32
CA GLU A 27 -15.23 -5.70 7.35
C GLU A 27 -13.72 -5.64 7.55
N TYR A 28 -13.02 -4.76 6.82
CA TYR A 28 -11.60 -4.53 7.03
C TYR A 28 -11.31 -4.04 8.45
N GLU A 29 -12.02 -3.02 8.92
CA GLU A 29 -11.81 -2.43 10.25
C GLU A 29 -12.07 -3.43 11.37
N ARG A 30 -13.07 -4.29 11.21
CA ARG A 30 -13.34 -5.39 12.13
C ARG A 30 -12.21 -6.41 12.11
N GLY A 31 -11.76 -6.84 10.93
CA GLY A 31 -10.66 -7.80 10.78
C GLY A 31 -9.33 -7.28 11.32
N ALA A 32 -9.05 -6.00 11.11
CA ALA A 32 -7.86 -5.31 11.62
C ALA A 32 -7.98 -4.90 13.11
N GLY A 33 -9.12 -5.13 13.77
CA GLY A 33 -9.33 -4.79 15.18
C GLY A 33 -9.44 -3.29 15.47
N LEU A 34 -9.79 -2.49 14.46
CA LEU A 34 -9.91 -1.04 14.56
C LEU A 34 -11.26 -0.61 15.15
N THR A 35 -12.32 -1.42 14.99
CA THR A 35 -13.69 -1.07 15.43
C THR A 35 -13.75 -0.55 16.88
N PRO A 36 -13.13 -1.19 17.89
CA PRO A 36 -13.19 -0.69 19.26
C PRO A 36 -12.53 0.70 19.43
N ALA A 37 -11.47 0.98 18.68
CA ALA A 37 -10.77 2.27 18.74
C ALA A 37 -11.56 3.39 18.07
N LEU A 38 -12.24 3.06 16.97
CA LEU A 38 -13.08 3.98 16.19
C LEU A 38 -14.39 4.33 16.90
N THR A 39 -14.95 3.38 17.67
CA THR A 39 -16.27 3.51 18.31
C THR A 39 -16.22 3.83 19.81
N ALA A 40 -15.03 3.89 20.41
CA ALA A 40 -14.86 4.31 21.80
C ALA A 40 -15.39 5.74 22.03
N THR A 41 -15.72 6.07 23.28
CA THR A 41 -16.18 7.41 23.68
C THR A 41 -15.29 7.95 24.82
N PRO A 42 -14.31 8.83 24.52
CA PRO A 42 -13.93 9.31 23.19
C PRO A 42 -13.22 8.24 22.34
N PRO A 43 -13.19 8.37 21.00
CA PRO A 43 -12.41 7.50 20.12
C PRO A 43 -10.93 7.55 20.47
N THR A 44 -10.24 6.41 20.37
CA THR A 44 -8.78 6.34 20.57
C THR A 44 -7.98 6.40 19.27
N LEU A 45 -8.67 6.24 18.13
CA LEU A 45 -8.21 6.68 16.82
C LEU A 45 -9.01 7.92 16.43
N THR A 46 -8.33 9.02 16.15
CA THR A 46 -8.93 10.31 15.82
C THR A 46 -8.49 10.79 14.45
N ALA A 47 -9.41 11.38 13.69
CA ALA A 47 -9.10 11.94 12.39
C ALA A 47 -8.06 13.07 12.48
N ASP A 48 -7.07 13.04 11.60
CA ASP A 48 -6.21 14.19 11.34
C ASP A 48 -6.94 15.14 10.40
N ALA A 49 -7.36 16.30 10.93
CA ALA A 49 -8.21 17.24 10.20
C ALA A 49 -7.54 17.88 8.98
N ASP A 50 -6.21 17.87 8.90
CA ASP A 50 -5.48 18.48 7.79
C ASP A 50 -5.22 17.50 6.64
N ILE A 51 -5.48 16.19 6.84
CA ILE A 51 -5.22 15.15 5.84
C ILE A 51 -6.48 14.38 5.49
N GLN A 52 -7.35 14.09 6.46
CA GLN A 52 -8.56 13.32 6.18
C GLN A 52 -9.48 14.08 5.21
N GLY A 53 -9.87 13.42 4.13
CA GLY A 53 -10.67 13.99 3.05
C GLY A 53 -9.87 14.81 2.04
N GLN A 54 -8.56 15.01 2.24
CA GLN A 54 -7.71 15.69 1.26
C GLN A 54 -7.37 14.77 0.09
N THR A 55 -7.17 15.39 -1.06
CA THR A 55 -6.75 14.71 -2.30
C THR A 55 -5.45 15.31 -2.80
N TYR A 56 -4.50 14.43 -3.13
CA TYR A 56 -3.20 14.80 -3.66
C TYR A 56 -3.09 14.34 -5.11
N THR A 57 -3.00 15.30 -6.01
CA THR A 57 -3.12 15.07 -7.46
C THR A 57 -1.75 15.02 -8.14
N ILE A 58 -1.62 14.15 -9.13
CA ILE A 58 -0.52 14.10 -10.09
C ILE A 58 -1.09 14.38 -11.48
N ASN A 59 -0.58 15.42 -12.13
CA ASN A 59 -0.87 15.74 -13.53
C ASN A 59 0.32 16.51 -14.13
N PRO A 60 0.95 16.05 -15.23
CA PRO A 60 0.64 14.82 -15.96
C PRO A 60 1.27 13.57 -15.32
N ALA A 61 0.51 12.49 -15.21
CA ALA A 61 1.03 11.15 -14.93
C ALA A 61 1.61 10.51 -16.20
N LEU A 62 2.71 9.76 -16.07
CA LEU A 62 3.49 9.21 -17.19
C LEU A 62 3.97 10.26 -18.24
N GLY A 63 3.93 11.55 -17.91
CA GLY A 63 4.15 12.63 -18.88
C GLY A 63 3.06 12.76 -19.95
N ILE A 64 1.92 12.08 -19.80
CA ILE A 64 0.79 12.14 -20.72
C ILE A 64 -0.14 13.29 -20.29
N GLU A 65 -0.27 14.31 -21.13
CA GLU A 65 -1.17 15.45 -20.86
C GLU A 65 -2.61 14.98 -20.62
N GLY A 66 -3.20 15.43 -19.52
CA GLY A 66 -4.57 15.05 -19.11
C GLY A 66 -4.67 13.70 -18.42
N CYS A 67 -3.62 12.88 -18.38
CA CYS A 67 -3.55 11.72 -17.49
C CYS A 67 -3.34 12.22 -16.05
N THR A 68 -4.38 12.09 -15.22
CA THR A 68 -4.39 12.55 -13.83
C THR A 68 -4.57 11.35 -12.91
N VAL A 69 -3.80 11.32 -11.82
CA VAL A 69 -3.94 10.35 -10.72
C VAL A 69 -4.20 11.13 -9.45
N ASP A 70 -5.28 10.80 -8.75
CA ASP A 70 -5.67 11.45 -7.51
C ASP A 70 -5.55 10.46 -6.35
N PHE A 71 -4.78 10.80 -5.31
CA PHE A 71 -4.68 10.05 -4.06
C PHE A 71 -5.53 10.72 -2.97
N ALA A 72 -6.75 10.24 -2.77
CA ALA A 72 -7.68 10.75 -1.77
C ALA A 72 -7.57 9.99 -0.44
N PHE A 73 -7.20 10.68 0.64
CA PHE A 73 -7.10 10.11 1.99
C PHE A 73 -8.48 10.09 2.66
N GLN A 74 -9.32 9.15 2.24
CA GLN A 74 -10.68 8.96 2.78
C GLN A 74 -10.69 8.77 4.30
N LYS A 75 -9.68 8.06 4.82
CA LYS A 75 -9.38 8.01 6.25
C LYS A 75 -7.92 8.37 6.45
N ALA A 76 -7.66 9.22 7.43
CA ALA A 76 -6.34 9.54 7.92
C ALA A 76 -6.46 9.79 9.41
N MET A 77 -6.26 8.74 10.20
CA MET A 77 -6.49 8.76 11.64
C MET A 77 -5.20 8.44 12.39
N THR A 78 -4.99 9.09 13.53
CA THR A 78 -3.86 8.85 14.42
C THR A 78 -4.33 8.32 15.75
N GLY A 79 -3.47 7.58 16.45
CA GLY A 79 -3.69 7.17 17.83
C GLY A 79 -3.53 5.67 18.03
N THR A 80 -4.26 5.15 19.02
CA THR A 80 -4.07 3.77 19.51
C THR A 80 -5.25 2.87 19.18
N SER A 81 -4.97 1.62 18.83
CA SER A 81 -5.97 0.58 18.62
C SER A 81 -5.59 -0.75 19.27
N PRO A 82 -6.55 -1.62 19.59
CA PRO A 82 -6.26 -3.01 19.94
C PRO A 82 -5.48 -3.73 18.84
N TYR A 83 -4.68 -4.72 19.24
CA TYR A 83 -3.96 -5.59 18.31
C TYR A 83 -4.55 -7.02 18.33
N PRO A 84 -5.36 -7.40 17.32
CA PRO A 84 -6.03 -8.70 17.25
C PRO A 84 -5.14 -9.91 17.50
N ALA A 85 -3.93 -9.92 16.94
CA ALA A 85 -3.02 -11.04 17.04
C ALA A 85 -2.32 -11.17 18.42
N ALA A 86 -2.51 -10.21 19.34
CA ALA A 86 -2.07 -10.33 20.73
C ALA A 86 -3.09 -9.69 21.69
N PRO A 87 -4.09 -10.45 22.17
CA PRO A 87 -5.12 -9.95 23.06
C PRO A 87 -4.58 -9.19 24.28
N GLY A 88 -5.21 -8.06 24.62
CA GLY A 88 -4.78 -7.18 25.71
C GLY A 88 -3.60 -6.27 25.36
N ARG A 89 -3.05 -6.35 24.15
CA ARG A 89 -2.04 -5.43 23.64
C ARG A 89 -2.68 -4.39 22.73
N THR A 90 -2.08 -3.20 22.69
CA THR A 90 -2.46 -2.12 21.79
C THR A 90 -1.27 -1.67 20.95
N VAL A 91 -1.58 -1.18 19.77
CA VAL A 91 -0.66 -0.55 18.84
C VAL A 91 -0.99 0.94 18.73
N ASN A 92 0.00 1.73 18.34
CA ASN A 92 -0.05 3.16 18.12
C ASN A 92 0.49 3.47 16.71
N GLY A 93 0.00 4.53 16.09
CA GLY A 93 0.40 4.92 14.74
C GLY A 93 -0.73 5.59 13.99
N VAL A 94 -0.82 5.30 12.70
CA VAL A 94 -1.89 5.83 11.83
C VAL A 94 -2.67 4.70 11.17
N TYR A 95 -3.96 4.97 10.97
CA TYR A 95 -4.84 4.21 10.09
C TYR A 95 -5.15 5.07 8.87
N VAL A 96 -4.86 4.55 7.67
CA VAL A 96 -5.18 5.23 6.41
C VAL A 96 -6.10 4.38 5.53
N LYS A 97 -6.94 5.08 4.77
CA LYS A 97 -7.62 4.57 3.59
C LYS A 97 -7.36 5.54 2.44
N ILE A 98 -6.61 5.09 1.44
CA ILE A 98 -6.25 5.88 0.26
C ILE A 98 -7.05 5.34 -0.92
N HIS A 99 -7.87 6.18 -1.52
CA HIS A 99 -8.52 5.93 -2.81
C HIS A 99 -7.68 6.57 -3.91
N SER A 100 -7.23 5.77 -4.87
CA SER A 100 -6.54 6.27 -6.05
C SER A 100 -7.49 6.21 -7.25
N SER A 101 -7.86 7.37 -7.80
CA SER A 101 -8.66 7.46 -9.02
C SER A 101 -7.83 7.95 -10.20
N PHE A 102 -8.25 7.59 -11.40
CA PHE A 102 -7.51 7.82 -12.64
C PHE A 102 -8.40 8.55 -13.63
N SER A 103 -7.83 9.49 -14.40
CA SER A 103 -8.59 10.13 -15.47
C SER A 103 -8.79 9.16 -16.65
N PRO A 104 -9.84 9.36 -17.49
CA PRO A 104 -10.06 8.55 -18.69
C PRO A 104 -8.90 8.52 -19.69
N VAL A 105 -7.97 9.48 -19.59
CA VAL A 105 -6.76 9.49 -20.42
C VAL A 105 -5.77 8.41 -19.97
N CYS A 106 -5.60 8.21 -18.65
CA CYS A 106 -4.75 7.15 -18.10
C CYS A 106 -5.29 5.75 -18.44
N GLU A 107 -6.61 5.59 -18.57
CA GLU A 107 -7.25 4.32 -18.88
C GLU A 107 -6.89 3.78 -20.27
N ARG A 108 -6.60 4.67 -21.22
CA ARG A 108 -6.20 4.25 -22.58
C ARG A 108 -4.88 3.49 -22.60
N VAL A 109 -4.11 3.61 -21.52
CA VAL A 109 -2.80 2.98 -21.37
C VAL A 109 -2.77 2.02 -20.20
N CYS A 110 -3.87 1.75 -19.49
CA CYS A 110 -3.90 0.88 -18.31
C CYS A 110 -5.15 0.01 -18.24
N GLU A 111 -4.98 -1.31 -18.30
CA GLU A 111 -6.08 -2.27 -18.12
C GLU A 111 -6.45 -2.44 -16.64
N SER A 112 -5.45 -2.65 -15.77
CA SER A 112 -5.63 -2.73 -14.33
C SER A 112 -4.57 -1.93 -13.58
N VAL A 113 -4.90 -1.49 -12.38
CA VAL A 113 -3.97 -0.74 -11.52
C VAL A 113 -3.87 -1.40 -10.16
N THR A 114 -2.66 -1.81 -9.78
CA THR A 114 -2.36 -2.44 -8.50
C THR A 114 -1.53 -1.51 -7.62
N ALA A 115 -1.51 -1.76 -6.32
CA ALA A 115 -0.68 -1.00 -5.39
C ALA A 115 0.72 -1.63 -5.29
N LEU A 116 1.74 -0.78 -5.29
CA LEU A 116 3.06 -1.08 -4.75
C LEU A 116 3.25 -0.18 -3.52
N GLN A 117 3.57 -0.75 -2.38
CA GLN A 117 3.98 0.03 -1.21
C GLN A 117 5.40 -0.34 -0.85
N VAL A 118 6.24 0.66 -0.65
CA VAL A 118 7.54 0.49 0.01
C VAL A 118 7.54 1.26 1.30
N LEU A 119 8.29 0.78 2.27
CA LEU A 119 8.38 1.43 3.57
C LEU A 119 9.79 1.41 4.12
N ARG A 120 10.05 2.38 5.00
CA ARG A 120 11.23 2.46 5.85
C ARG A 120 10.82 2.68 7.29
N ASN A 121 11.40 1.93 8.22
CA ASN A 121 11.23 2.23 9.65
C ASN A 121 12.19 3.37 10.01
N THR A 122 11.78 4.25 10.90
CA THR A 122 12.61 5.38 11.38
C THR A 122 12.63 5.45 12.89
N THR A 123 13.70 6.02 13.43
CA THR A 123 13.89 6.28 14.86
C THR A 123 14.65 7.59 15.07
N THR A 124 14.70 8.10 16.30
CA THR A 124 15.60 9.21 16.67
C THR A 124 16.90 8.68 17.26
N ASN A 125 18.05 9.12 16.75
CA ASN A 125 19.37 8.78 17.31
C ASN A 125 19.69 9.61 18.57
N ALA A 126 20.87 9.40 19.16
CA ALA A 126 21.30 10.11 20.36
C ALA A 126 21.43 11.63 20.16
N ASP A 127 21.65 12.08 18.93
CA ASP A 127 21.80 13.48 18.55
C ASP A 127 20.45 14.17 18.28
N GLY A 128 19.34 13.44 18.41
CA GLY A 128 18.00 13.97 18.12
C GLY A 128 17.62 13.93 16.64
N GLU A 129 18.44 13.32 15.77
CA GLU A 129 18.19 13.22 14.34
C GLU A 129 17.34 12.00 13.99
N ARG A 130 16.45 12.15 13.01
CA ARG A 130 15.68 11.03 12.46
C ARG A 130 16.57 10.21 11.54
N VAL A 131 16.71 8.92 11.85
CA VAL A 131 17.52 7.96 11.10
C VAL A 131 16.70 6.72 10.74
N THR A 132 17.20 5.94 9.78
CA THR A 132 16.65 4.62 9.44
C THR A 132 16.78 3.67 10.63
N ASP A 133 15.68 3.04 11.03
CA ASP A 133 15.66 1.96 12.02
C ASP A 133 15.72 0.58 11.35
N GLN A 134 16.41 -0.36 11.99
CA GLN A 134 16.67 -1.67 11.44
C GLN A 134 15.55 -2.67 11.81
N PRO A 135 14.96 -3.39 10.86
CA PRO A 135 13.98 -4.43 11.18
C PRO A 135 14.56 -5.53 12.09
N THR A 136 13.77 -6.03 13.03
CA THR A 136 14.20 -7.09 13.95
C THR A 136 14.28 -8.47 13.31
N SER A 137 13.43 -8.76 12.32
CA SER A 137 13.44 -10.05 11.62
C SER A 137 14.48 -10.09 10.49
N ARG A 138 15.23 -11.19 10.38
CA ARG A 138 16.22 -11.40 9.32
C ARG A 138 15.64 -11.22 7.91
N GLY A 139 14.46 -11.77 7.64
CA GLY A 139 13.83 -11.65 6.32
C GLY A 139 13.49 -10.20 5.94
N ARG A 140 13.05 -9.37 6.91
CA ARG A 140 12.84 -7.94 6.65
C ARG A 140 14.14 -7.18 6.47
N ARG A 141 15.20 -7.49 7.24
CA ARG A 141 16.53 -6.88 7.06
C ARG A 141 17.13 -7.19 5.69
N ALA A 142 17.02 -8.44 5.27
CA ALA A 142 17.44 -8.87 3.94
C ALA A 142 16.68 -8.11 2.84
N ARG A 143 15.37 -7.88 2.99
CA ARG A 143 14.57 -7.08 2.04
C ARG A 143 14.88 -5.58 2.05
N SER A 144 15.24 -5.02 3.20
CA SER A 144 15.54 -3.59 3.33
C SER A 144 16.98 -3.19 3.03
N GLY A 145 17.90 -4.15 2.92
CA GLY A 145 19.33 -3.85 2.79
C GLY A 145 20.00 -3.52 4.11
N SER A 146 19.31 -3.75 5.21
CA SER A 146 19.79 -3.44 6.56
C SER A 146 21.06 -4.21 6.97
N ASP A 147 21.27 -5.40 6.42
CA ASP A 147 22.45 -6.22 6.69
C ASP A 147 23.63 -5.87 5.75
N ASP A 148 23.47 -4.91 4.84
CA ASP A 148 24.45 -4.53 3.79
C ASP A 148 24.57 -3.00 3.70
N PRO A 149 25.67 -2.40 4.21
CA PRO A 149 25.84 -0.96 4.23
C PRO A 149 25.99 -0.34 2.83
N THR A 150 26.22 -1.15 1.79
CA THR A 150 26.31 -0.71 0.40
C THR A 150 24.99 -0.87 -0.36
N ALA A 151 23.96 -1.43 0.27
CA ALA A 151 22.66 -1.61 -0.36
C ALA A 151 22.05 -0.24 -0.69
N ALA A 152 21.77 -0.02 -1.97
CA ALA A 152 21.12 1.20 -2.47
C ALA A 152 19.78 1.47 -1.76
N SER A 153 19.06 0.42 -1.36
CA SER A 153 17.76 0.52 -0.68
C SER A 153 17.82 1.23 0.67
N GLN A 154 18.97 1.28 1.34
CA GLN A 154 19.20 2.09 2.56
C GLN A 154 18.07 2.00 3.63
N GLY A 155 17.51 0.80 3.83
CA GLY A 155 16.43 0.56 4.79
C GLY A 155 15.00 0.54 4.20
N TRP A 156 14.82 1.00 2.97
CA TRP A 156 13.57 0.87 2.22
C TRP A 156 13.37 -0.56 1.76
N ARG A 157 12.14 -1.06 1.88
CA ARG A 157 11.75 -2.40 1.42
C ARG A 157 10.35 -2.36 0.83
N VAL A 158 10.06 -3.29 -0.08
CA VAL A 158 8.68 -3.60 -0.47
C VAL A 158 7.91 -4.10 0.75
N ASP A 159 6.74 -3.51 0.98
CA ASP A 159 5.84 -3.84 2.08
C ASP A 159 4.89 -4.97 1.69
N SER A 160 5.46 -6.15 1.45
CA SER A 160 4.70 -7.37 1.19
C SER A 160 5.07 -8.47 2.18
N GLY A 161 4.05 -9.23 2.60
CA GLY A 161 4.23 -10.39 3.47
C GLY A 161 4.95 -11.55 2.78
N GLY A 162 4.83 -11.66 1.45
CA GLY A 162 5.26 -12.81 0.65
C GLY A 162 6.30 -12.51 -0.43
N THR A 163 6.23 -13.27 -1.52
CA THR A 163 7.13 -13.22 -2.69
C THR A 163 6.61 -12.33 -3.82
N ASP A 164 5.36 -11.87 -3.73
CA ASP A 164 4.76 -10.91 -4.66
C ASP A 164 5.04 -9.47 -4.18
N PRO A 165 5.51 -8.56 -5.04
CA PRO A 165 5.77 -7.17 -4.66
C PRO A 165 4.51 -6.30 -4.57
N ARG A 166 3.35 -6.78 -5.03
CA ARG A 166 2.07 -6.09 -4.86
C ARG A 166 1.75 -5.93 -3.38
N TYR A 167 1.27 -4.74 -3.01
CA TYR A 167 0.78 -4.49 -1.67
C TYR A 167 -0.51 -5.28 -1.45
N GLY A 168 -0.59 -5.99 -0.32
CA GLY A 168 -1.45 -7.16 -0.09
C GLY A 168 -2.77 -7.19 -0.85
N THR A 169 -2.85 -8.04 -1.87
CA THR A 169 -4.09 -8.42 -2.57
C THR A 169 -4.85 -9.52 -1.82
N GLY A 170 -4.54 -9.70 -0.53
CA GLY A 170 -5.06 -10.77 0.30
C GLY A 170 -6.50 -10.51 0.76
N ASP A 171 -7.30 -11.56 0.75
CA ASP A 171 -8.68 -11.54 1.22
C ASP A 171 -8.71 -11.25 2.75
N ALA A 172 -9.09 -10.02 3.10
CA ALA A 172 -9.24 -9.57 4.49
C ALA A 172 -10.21 -10.46 5.31
N VAL A 173 -11.00 -11.31 4.64
CA VAL A 173 -11.98 -12.23 5.26
C VAL A 173 -11.31 -13.33 6.09
N THR A 174 -10.02 -13.64 5.90
CA THR A 174 -9.35 -14.71 6.66
C THR A 174 -8.87 -14.32 8.07
N GLY A 175 -9.14 -13.09 8.52
CA GLY A 175 -8.68 -12.60 9.82
C GLY A 175 -7.17 -12.37 9.90
N SER A 176 -6.48 -12.40 8.75
CA SER A 176 -5.11 -11.92 8.63
C SER A 176 -5.12 -10.40 8.65
N MET A 177 -4.28 -9.77 9.47
CA MET A 177 -4.04 -8.32 9.48
C MET A 177 -3.22 -7.88 8.25
N ASP A 178 -3.34 -8.60 7.14
CA ASP A 178 -2.58 -8.27 5.97
C ASP A 178 -3.00 -6.89 5.46
N PRO A 179 -2.02 -6.07 5.04
CA PRO A 179 -2.32 -4.86 4.31
C PRO A 179 -3.36 -5.13 3.22
N GLY A 180 -4.41 -4.31 3.16
CA GLY A 180 -5.53 -4.53 2.25
C GLY A 180 -5.41 -3.61 1.05
N SER A 181 -5.21 -4.17 -0.14
CA SER A 181 -5.39 -3.46 -1.40
C SER A 181 -6.45 -4.09 -2.27
N GLU A 182 -7.16 -3.23 -3.01
CA GLU A 182 -8.09 -3.64 -4.05
C GLU A 182 -7.58 -3.12 -5.38
N THR A 183 -7.46 -3.98 -6.38
CA THR A 183 -7.07 -3.59 -7.74
C THR A 183 -8.05 -2.56 -8.28
N GLY A 184 -7.51 -1.43 -8.71
CA GLY A 184 -8.25 -0.39 -9.41
C GLY A 184 -8.34 -0.64 -10.92
N SER A 185 -9.19 0.13 -11.56
CA SER A 185 -9.34 0.22 -13.00
C SER A 185 -9.81 1.63 -13.37
N ALA A 186 -10.10 1.79 -14.65
CA ALA A 186 -10.84 2.92 -15.18
C ALA A 186 -12.15 3.25 -14.42
N GLN A 187 -12.89 2.22 -14.01
CA GLN A 187 -14.22 2.40 -13.42
C GLN A 187 -14.25 2.24 -11.90
N ALA A 188 -13.15 1.79 -11.29
CA ALA A 188 -13.07 1.54 -9.86
C ALA A 188 -11.74 2.07 -9.31
N PRO A 189 -11.75 2.81 -8.18
CA PRO A 189 -10.50 3.29 -7.59
C PRO A 189 -9.64 2.11 -7.12
N LEU A 190 -8.33 2.27 -7.18
CA LEU A 190 -7.41 1.44 -6.40
C LEU A 190 -7.57 1.84 -4.93
N ILE A 191 -7.83 0.88 -4.05
CA ILE A 191 -8.00 1.15 -2.62
C ILE A 191 -6.80 0.58 -1.87
N VAL A 192 -6.21 1.36 -0.98
CA VAL A 192 -5.14 0.94 -0.06
C VAL A 192 -5.57 1.23 1.37
N ARG A 193 -5.46 0.23 2.25
CA ARG A 193 -5.71 0.34 3.69
C ARG A 193 -4.50 -0.16 4.48
N ASP A 194 -3.99 0.67 5.38
CA ASP A 194 -2.86 0.36 6.27
C ASP A 194 -3.22 0.72 7.72
N ALA A 195 -2.96 -0.18 8.65
CA ALA A 195 -3.34 -0.07 10.05
C ALA A 195 -2.13 0.27 10.96
N PRO A 196 -2.37 0.82 12.17
CA PRO A 196 -1.29 1.13 13.10
C PRO A 196 -0.40 -0.09 13.39
N GLY A 197 0.92 0.12 13.40
CA GLY A 197 1.88 -1.00 13.38
C GLY A 197 2.97 -0.99 14.46
N HIS A 198 3.04 0.02 15.32
CA HIS A 198 3.98 0.07 16.44
C HIS A 198 3.29 -0.28 17.75
N TRP A 199 3.96 -0.95 18.69
CA TRP A 199 3.41 -1.11 20.03
C TRP A 199 3.13 0.25 20.68
N ASN A 200 2.10 0.34 21.53
CA ASN A 200 1.77 1.59 22.24
C ASN A 200 2.88 2.09 23.19
N THR A 201 3.90 1.28 23.46
CA THR A 201 5.10 1.63 24.21
C THR A 201 6.22 2.19 23.34
N ALA A 202 6.12 2.12 22.01
CA ALA A 202 7.11 2.70 21.12
C ALA A 202 7.16 4.22 21.28
N ARG A 203 8.38 4.78 21.26
CA ARG A 203 8.65 6.21 21.40
C ARG A 203 9.75 6.56 20.41
N SER A 204 9.73 7.79 19.90
CA SER A 204 10.70 8.29 18.93
C SER A 204 10.89 7.32 17.75
N ALA A 205 9.79 6.79 17.24
CA ALA A 205 9.78 5.75 16.22
C ALA A 205 8.69 6.03 15.19
N GLY A 206 8.95 5.68 13.93
CA GLY A 206 8.01 5.94 12.86
C GLY A 206 8.19 5.05 11.65
N LYS A 207 7.38 5.34 10.64
CA LYS A 207 7.46 4.72 9.32
C LYS A 207 7.24 5.76 8.24
N ASP A 208 8.07 5.69 7.22
CA ASP A 208 7.88 6.42 5.97
C ASP A 208 7.39 5.42 4.92
N PHE A 209 6.45 5.84 4.08
CA PHE A 209 5.85 5.02 3.02
C PHE A 209 5.82 5.77 1.71
N TYR A 210 6.12 5.06 0.62
CA TYR A 210 5.62 5.43 -0.68
C TYR A 210 4.58 4.41 -1.11
N THR A 211 3.36 4.87 -1.37
CA THR A 211 2.30 4.06 -1.98
C THR A 211 2.14 4.51 -3.42
N CYS A 212 2.41 3.60 -4.35
CA CYS A 212 2.39 3.83 -5.78
C CYS A 212 1.23 3.11 -6.44
N ALA A 213 0.56 3.80 -7.36
CA ALA A 213 -0.36 3.19 -8.30
C ALA A 213 0.44 2.65 -9.49
N VAL A 214 0.38 1.35 -9.73
CA VAL A 214 1.13 0.66 -10.78
C VAL A 214 0.16 0.15 -11.83
N CYS A 215 0.31 0.66 -13.03
CA CYS A 215 -0.39 0.22 -14.22
C CYS A 215 0.14 -1.14 -14.66
N GLU A 216 -0.74 -2.14 -14.72
CA GLU A 216 -0.45 -3.47 -15.25
C GLU A 216 -1.05 -3.60 -16.65
N ASN A 217 -0.21 -3.91 -17.64
CA ASN A 217 -0.64 -4.13 -19.02
C ASN A 217 0.00 -5.38 -19.59
N PRO A 218 -0.43 -6.60 -19.24
CA PRO A 218 0.14 -7.79 -19.84
C PRO A 218 -0.06 -7.79 -21.37
N PRO A 219 0.96 -8.12 -22.20
CA PRO A 219 2.31 -8.57 -21.88
C PRO A 219 3.36 -7.44 -21.78
N ALA A 220 2.95 -6.18 -21.87
CA ALA A 220 3.82 -5.02 -21.69
C ALA A 220 4.34 -4.90 -20.24
N GLN A 221 5.39 -4.12 -20.08
CA GLN A 221 5.99 -3.82 -18.77
C GLN A 221 5.02 -3.02 -17.90
N ALA A 222 5.06 -3.28 -16.60
CA ALA A 222 4.29 -2.51 -15.63
C ALA A 222 4.87 -1.09 -15.53
N GLN A 223 4.04 -0.09 -15.23
CA GLN A 223 4.47 1.31 -15.16
C GLN A 223 3.92 2.00 -13.91
N VAL A 224 4.75 2.77 -13.22
CA VAL A 224 4.28 3.58 -12.09
C VAL A 224 3.56 4.81 -12.62
N LEU A 225 2.25 4.89 -12.37
CA LEU A 225 1.43 6.06 -12.71
C LEU A 225 1.76 7.25 -11.81
N GLY A 226 2.14 6.95 -10.57
CA GLY A 226 2.59 7.93 -9.60
C GLY A 226 2.61 7.33 -8.20
N CYS A 227 3.20 8.07 -7.27
CA CYS A 227 3.30 7.68 -5.87
C CYS A 227 2.90 8.83 -4.95
N VAL A 228 2.38 8.48 -3.78
CA VAL A 228 2.22 9.39 -2.65
C VAL A 228 3.16 8.98 -1.53
N HIS A 229 3.93 9.94 -1.03
CA HIS A 229 4.77 9.83 0.15
C HIS A 229 3.96 10.27 1.37
N TRP A 230 3.84 9.37 2.33
CA TRP A 230 3.16 9.60 3.60
C TRP A 230 3.85 8.78 4.68
N GLY A 231 3.46 9.00 5.92
CA GLY A 231 4.02 8.27 7.02
C GLY A 231 3.54 8.78 8.35
N TYR A 232 4.20 8.33 9.40
CA TYR A 232 3.92 8.79 10.74
C TYR A 232 5.16 8.69 11.61
N PHE A 233 5.14 9.49 12.67
CA PHE A 233 6.11 9.44 13.73
C PHE A 233 5.42 9.46 15.09
N ILE A 234 5.92 8.65 16.01
CA ILE A 234 5.53 8.63 17.41
C ILE A 234 6.61 9.39 18.16
N ASP A 235 6.26 10.51 18.76
CA ASP A 235 7.21 11.35 19.49
C ASP A 235 7.68 10.70 20.82
N ALA A 236 8.52 11.42 21.56
CA ALA A 236 9.03 10.97 22.85
C ALA A 236 7.93 10.83 23.94
N SER A 237 6.79 11.52 23.79
CA SER A 237 5.65 11.42 24.68
C SER A 237 4.76 10.21 24.35
N GLY A 238 4.84 9.70 23.12
CA GLY A 238 4.00 8.63 22.60
C GLY A 238 2.86 9.11 21.72
N HIS A 239 2.85 10.39 21.34
CA HIS A 239 1.85 10.92 20.43
C HIS A 239 2.22 10.58 18.99
N ALA A 240 1.31 9.92 18.28
CA ALA A 240 1.46 9.62 16.86
C ALA A 240 0.92 10.77 16.01
N ALA A 241 1.70 11.23 15.04
CA ALA A 241 1.28 12.23 14.06
C ALA A 241 1.72 11.81 12.65
N PHE A 242 0.99 12.27 11.64
CA PHE A 242 1.41 12.09 10.25
C PHE A 242 2.72 12.84 9.97
N ASP A 243 3.59 12.21 9.19
CA ASP A 243 4.86 12.79 8.76
C ASP A 243 5.36 12.09 7.48
N PRO A 244 5.49 12.79 6.34
CA PRO A 244 5.28 14.23 6.18
C PRO A 244 3.81 14.64 6.33
N LYS A 245 3.63 15.89 6.76
CA LYS A 245 2.34 16.57 6.85
C LYS A 245 2.45 17.96 6.20
N PRO A 246 1.82 18.19 5.03
CA PRO A 246 0.99 17.25 4.27
C PRO A 246 1.82 16.14 3.56
N PRO A 247 1.20 15.01 3.20
CA PRO A 247 1.71 14.08 2.18
C PRO A 247 2.17 14.78 0.90
N THR A 248 3.12 14.16 0.18
CA THR A 248 3.67 14.69 -1.08
C THR A 248 3.52 13.70 -2.22
N THR A 249 3.32 14.16 -3.46
CA THR A 249 3.16 13.29 -4.63
C THR A 249 4.36 13.30 -5.55
N HIS A 250 4.54 12.20 -6.30
CA HIS A 250 5.64 11.98 -7.22
C HIS A 250 5.11 11.38 -8.53
N ALA A 251 5.32 12.07 -9.64
CA ALA A 251 4.83 11.66 -10.96
C ALA A 251 5.56 10.43 -11.55
N THR A 252 6.70 10.06 -10.97
CA THR A 252 7.48 8.87 -11.31
C THR A 252 7.86 8.13 -10.04
N ALA A 253 8.34 6.89 -10.17
CA ALA A 253 8.86 6.12 -9.05
C ALA A 253 10.07 6.83 -8.41
N PRO A 254 9.99 7.28 -7.14
CA PRO A 254 11.13 7.84 -6.44
C PRO A 254 12.24 6.81 -6.29
N GLN A 255 13.50 7.26 -6.17
CA GLN A 255 14.67 6.36 -6.05
C GLN A 255 14.48 5.29 -4.97
N GLN A 256 13.85 5.65 -3.84
CA GLN A 256 13.55 4.74 -2.73
C GLN A 256 12.66 3.56 -3.16
N VAL A 257 11.70 3.80 -4.05
CA VAL A 257 10.84 2.76 -4.63
C VAL A 257 11.65 1.88 -5.57
N GLN A 258 12.46 2.49 -6.44
CA GLN A 258 13.29 1.77 -7.42
C GLN A 258 14.28 0.83 -6.73
N ASP A 259 14.99 1.34 -5.72
CA ASP A 259 16.02 0.58 -4.99
C ASP A 259 15.39 -0.55 -4.15
N ALA A 260 14.27 -0.26 -3.48
CA ALA A 260 13.56 -1.26 -2.69
C ALA A 260 12.99 -2.39 -3.56
N LEU A 261 12.42 -2.06 -4.73
CA LEU A 261 11.88 -3.05 -5.65
C LEU A 261 13.00 -3.86 -6.30
N THR A 262 14.04 -3.20 -6.83
CA THR A 262 15.21 -3.88 -7.41
C THR A 262 15.80 -4.89 -6.43
N ARG A 263 15.94 -4.47 -5.16
CA ARG A 263 16.42 -5.37 -4.11
C ARG A 263 15.45 -6.53 -3.84
N PHE A 264 14.15 -6.26 -3.78
CA PHE A 264 13.14 -7.29 -3.58
C PHE A 264 13.21 -8.33 -4.69
N GLU A 265 13.28 -7.92 -5.95
CA GLU A 265 13.35 -8.82 -7.11
C GLU A 265 14.67 -9.59 -7.19
N GLY A 266 15.76 -9.03 -6.66
CA GLY A 266 17.06 -9.72 -6.54
C GLY A 266 17.08 -10.87 -5.52
N ILE A 267 16.06 -11.02 -4.69
CA ILE A 267 15.97 -12.12 -3.72
C ILE A 267 15.36 -13.36 -4.41
N SER A 268 16.11 -14.46 -4.40
CA SER A 268 15.67 -15.73 -5.01
C SER A 268 14.30 -16.17 -4.50
N GLY A 269 13.41 -16.51 -5.44
CA GLY A 269 12.03 -16.92 -5.17
C GLY A 269 11.00 -15.78 -5.20
N ASN A 270 11.43 -14.53 -5.21
CA ASN A 270 10.51 -13.41 -5.40
C ASN A 270 10.09 -13.26 -6.86
N THR A 271 8.85 -12.81 -7.06
CA THR A 271 8.29 -12.49 -8.37
C THR A 271 8.73 -11.10 -8.78
N SER A 272 9.17 -10.93 -10.03
CA SER A 272 9.44 -9.61 -10.60
C SER A 272 8.13 -8.89 -10.91
N TYR A 273 8.05 -7.62 -10.56
CA TYR A 273 6.97 -6.73 -10.98
C TYR A 273 7.20 -6.20 -12.40
N ASN A 274 8.41 -6.32 -12.95
CA ASN A 274 8.76 -5.93 -14.31
C ASN A 274 8.45 -4.45 -14.63
N ILE A 275 8.80 -3.56 -13.69
CA ILE A 275 8.72 -2.10 -13.87
C ILE A 275 10.09 -1.59 -14.36
N PRO A 276 10.16 -0.84 -15.48
CA PRO A 276 11.39 -0.23 -15.95
C PRO A 276 11.68 1.05 -15.16
N PHE A 277 12.93 1.23 -14.74
CA PHE A 277 13.43 2.42 -14.08
C PHE A 277 14.62 3.01 -14.84
#